data_AF-A0A9P7JLM1-F1
#
_entry.id   AF-A0A9P7JLM1-F1
#
_cell.length_a   1.000
_cell.length_b   1.000
_cell.length_c   1.000
_cell.angle_alpha   90.00
_cell.angle_beta   90.00
_cell.angle_gamma   90.00
#
_symmetry.space_group_name_H-M   'P 1'
#
loop_
_entity.id
_entity.type
_entity.pdbx_description
1 polymer ?
#
loop_
_entity_poly.entity_id
_entity_poly.type
_entity_poly.pdbx_seq_one_letter_code
_entity_poly.pdbx_strand_id
1 'polypeptide(L)'
;MGLFPASFSQPKTAFTFEVLDNFLLDNLECGTLAMNYYNKLRRITTAVFPHLVPDRYRELMRVARQWRHLKLLKWNGFGHESKELKPGDLALFCPACPQPGINVTLLTAEGGEITNTAPDLEAPSWLYSRSLVMDGNFKAEHMHAANPLDEVALMDGRGFMVGDGLY
;
A
#
# COMPACT_ATOMS: atom_id res chain seq x y z
N MET A 1 9.47 8.30 -23.36
CA MET A 1 9.40 7.09 -22.50
C MET A 1 10.00 7.40 -21.14
N GLY A 2 9.39 6.94 -20.05
CA GLY A 2 10.00 6.96 -18.72
C GLY A 2 10.58 5.60 -18.36
N LEU A 3 11.78 5.59 -17.75
CA LEU A 3 12.51 4.39 -17.34
C LEU A 3 12.75 4.42 -15.82
N PHE A 4 12.53 3.29 -15.16
CA PHE A 4 12.83 3.09 -13.74
C PHE A 4 14.01 2.11 -13.57
N PRO A 5 15.11 2.49 -12.91
CA PRO A 5 16.29 1.63 -12.77
C PRO A 5 16.09 0.52 -11.71
N ALA A 6 16.69 -0.66 -11.93
CA ALA A 6 16.66 -1.77 -10.97
C ALA A 6 17.70 -1.63 -9.82
N SER A 7 18.59 -0.65 -9.93
CA SER A 7 19.66 -0.30 -8.99
C SER A 7 20.05 1.15 -9.18
N PHE A 8 20.20 1.92 -8.09
CA PHE A 8 20.49 3.36 -8.16
C PHE A 8 21.99 3.66 -8.30
N SER A 9 22.87 2.96 -7.57
CA SER A 9 24.32 3.26 -7.54
C SER A 9 25.06 2.87 -8.83
N GLN A 10 24.59 1.84 -9.53
CA GLN A 10 25.09 1.45 -10.85
C GLN A 10 23.95 0.74 -11.62
N PRO A 11 23.18 1.47 -12.44
CA PRO A 11 22.08 0.88 -13.21
C PRO A 11 22.61 0.02 -14.37
N LYS A 12 22.23 -1.27 -14.39
CA LYS A 12 22.50 -2.21 -15.51
C LYS A 12 21.22 -2.80 -16.13
N THR A 13 20.07 -2.52 -15.53
CA THR A 13 18.73 -2.93 -15.96
C THR A 13 17.76 -1.81 -15.60
N ALA A 14 16.80 -1.52 -16.47
CA ALA A 14 15.68 -0.62 -16.20
C ALA A 14 14.40 -1.14 -16.85
N PHE A 15 13.24 -0.78 -16.30
CA PHE A 15 11.92 -1.12 -16.84
C PHE A 15 11.22 0.16 -17.30
N THR A 16 10.38 0.10 -18.34
CA THR A 16 9.52 1.23 -18.70
C THR A 16 8.42 1.41 -17.67
N PHE A 17 7.98 2.65 -17.41
CA PHE A 17 6.83 2.91 -16.54
C PHE A 17 5.57 2.17 -17.05
N GLU A 18 5.43 2.01 -18.36
CA GLU A 18 4.38 1.25 -19.03
C GLU A 18 4.36 -0.24 -18.64
N VAL A 19 5.52 -0.91 -18.60
CA VAL A 19 5.62 -2.30 -18.14
C VAL A 19 5.27 -2.41 -16.66
N LEU A 20 5.62 -1.42 -15.84
CA LEU A 20 5.31 -1.42 -14.41
C LEU A 20 3.83 -1.13 -14.13
N ASP A 21 3.20 -0.26 -14.91
CA ASP A 21 1.76 0.02 -14.81
C ASP A 21 0.93 -1.14 -15.38
N ASN A 22 1.33 -1.75 -16.50
CA ASN A 22 0.68 -2.96 -16.99
C ASN A 22 0.90 -4.16 -16.06
N PHE A 23 2.06 -4.30 -15.40
CA PHE A 23 2.25 -5.31 -14.34
C PHE A 23 1.26 -5.13 -13.19
N LEU A 24 1.07 -3.90 -12.70
CA LEU A 24 0.14 -3.63 -11.62
C LEU A 24 -1.32 -3.90 -12.04
N LEU A 25 -1.69 -3.58 -13.28
CA LEU A 25 -3.03 -3.82 -13.81
C LEU A 25 -3.31 -5.32 -14.05
N ASP A 26 -2.40 -6.05 -14.71
CA ASP A 26 -2.49 -7.51 -14.91
C ASP A 26 -2.58 -8.26 -13.56
N ASN A 27 -1.92 -7.74 -12.52
CA ASN A 27 -1.96 -8.31 -11.17
C ASN A 27 -3.28 -8.00 -10.42
N LEU A 28 -3.89 -6.83 -10.67
CA LEU A 28 -5.15 -6.41 -10.08
C LEU A 28 -6.36 -7.08 -10.75
N GLU A 29 -6.51 -6.91 -12.06
CA GLU A 29 -7.71 -7.31 -12.81
C GLU A 29 -7.75 -8.81 -13.12
N CYS A 30 -6.59 -9.40 -13.43
CA CYS A 30 -6.50 -10.78 -13.89
C CYS A 30 -5.89 -11.73 -12.84
N GLY A 31 -5.58 -11.24 -11.63
CA GLY A 31 -4.92 -12.01 -10.58
C GLY A 31 -3.55 -12.57 -10.98
N THR A 32 -2.88 -11.97 -11.98
CA THR A 32 -1.73 -12.58 -12.64
C THR A 32 -0.57 -12.77 -11.68
N LEU A 33 -0.13 -14.02 -11.50
CA LEU A 33 1.10 -14.35 -10.77
C LEU A 33 2.30 -13.69 -11.47
N ALA A 34 3.20 -13.08 -10.70
CA ALA A 34 4.29 -12.28 -11.28
C ALA A 34 5.21 -13.07 -12.23
N MET A 35 5.41 -14.37 -11.98
CA MET A 35 6.15 -15.26 -12.88
C MET A 35 5.44 -15.45 -14.23
N ASN A 36 4.10 -15.49 -14.25
CA ASN A 36 3.32 -15.58 -15.48
C ASN A 36 3.42 -14.27 -16.29
N TYR A 37 3.36 -13.12 -15.61
CA TYR A 37 3.61 -11.83 -16.25
C TYR A 37 5.04 -11.73 -16.81
N TYR A 38 6.05 -12.18 -16.06
CA TYR A 38 7.42 -12.21 -16.54
C TYR A 38 7.57 -13.11 -17.78
N ASN A 39 6.93 -14.27 -17.80
CA ASN A 39 6.90 -15.15 -18.97
C ASN A 39 6.13 -14.55 -20.17
N LYS A 40 5.10 -13.71 -19.93
CA LYS A 40 4.45 -12.86 -20.97
C LYS A 40 5.47 -11.87 -21.56
N LEU A 41 6.23 -11.13 -20.74
CA LEU A 41 7.30 -10.24 -21.22
C LEU A 41 8.37 -10.97 -22.05
N ARG A 42 8.81 -12.16 -21.62
CA ARG A 42 9.80 -12.97 -22.37
C ARG A 42 9.27 -13.38 -23.75
N ARG A 43 8.00 -13.78 -23.84
CA ARG A 43 7.36 -14.16 -25.11
C ARG A 43 7.12 -12.96 -26.04
N ILE A 44 6.81 -11.79 -25.49
CA ILE A 44 6.73 -10.52 -26.25
C ILE A 44 8.13 -10.15 -26.80
N THR A 45 9.18 -10.30 -25.98
CA THR A 45 10.57 -10.01 -26.36
C THR A 45 11.09 -10.97 -27.44
N THR A 46 10.83 -12.27 -27.31
CA THR A 46 11.21 -13.29 -28.31
C THR A 46 10.23 -14.46 -28.27
N ALA A 47 9.31 -14.52 -29.23
CA ALA A 47 8.27 -15.56 -29.26
C ALA A 47 8.83 -16.98 -29.50
N VAL A 48 9.88 -17.09 -30.32
CA VAL A 48 10.48 -18.38 -30.74
C VAL A 48 11.39 -18.97 -29.64
N PHE A 49 12.22 -18.13 -29.02
CA PHE A 49 13.23 -18.54 -28.04
C PHE A 49 13.13 -17.74 -26.72
N PRO A 50 11.96 -17.74 -26.03
CA PRO A 50 11.77 -16.93 -24.82
C PRO A 50 12.72 -17.34 -23.67
N HIS A 51 13.28 -18.55 -23.72
CA HIS A 51 14.28 -19.03 -22.77
C HIS A 51 15.65 -18.32 -22.89
N LEU A 52 15.99 -17.77 -24.07
CA LEU A 52 17.22 -16.99 -24.28
C LEU A 52 17.12 -15.55 -23.75
N VAL A 53 15.91 -15.06 -23.48
CA VAL A 53 15.71 -13.76 -22.81
C VAL A 53 16.31 -13.87 -21.40
N PRO A 54 17.29 -13.02 -21.03
CA PRO A 54 17.96 -13.07 -19.73
C PRO A 54 16.97 -12.99 -18.56
N ASP A 55 17.20 -13.72 -17.48
CA ASP A 55 16.35 -13.62 -16.30
C ASP A 55 16.59 -12.29 -15.56
N ARG A 56 15.51 -11.54 -15.36
CA ARG A 56 15.38 -10.26 -14.65
C ARG A 56 14.15 -10.27 -13.73
N TYR A 57 13.62 -11.44 -13.40
CA TYR A 57 12.44 -11.59 -12.55
C TYR A 57 12.66 -10.98 -11.15
N ARG A 58 13.84 -11.16 -10.56
CA ARG A 58 14.18 -10.61 -9.23
C ARG A 58 14.23 -9.08 -9.26
N GLU A 59 14.78 -8.50 -10.32
CA GLU A 59 14.80 -7.07 -10.57
C GLU A 59 13.38 -6.51 -10.77
N LEU A 60 12.53 -7.18 -11.56
CA LEU A 60 11.12 -6.79 -11.72
C LEU A 60 10.39 -6.82 -10.37
N MET A 61 10.57 -7.88 -9.57
CA MET A 61 9.95 -8.01 -8.24
C MET A 61 10.49 -7.02 -7.18
N ARG A 62 11.68 -6.45 -7.38
CA ARG A 62 12.16 -5.30 -6.58
C ARG A 62 11.51 -4.01 -7.06
N VAL A 63 11.60 -3.73 -8.36
CA VAL A 63 11.12 -2.47 -8.95
C VAL A 63 9.61 -2.34 -8.83
N ALA A 64 8.83 -3.40 -9.04
CA ALA A 64 7.37 -3.35 -8.91
C ALA A 64 6.90 -3.03 -7.46
N ARG A 65 7.64 -3.47 -6.43
CA ARG A 65 7.36 -3.09 -5.02
C ARG A 65 7.65 -1.61 -4.79
N GLN A 66 8.79 -1.11 -5.28
CA GLN A 66 9.14 0.31 -5.21
C GLN A 66 8.14 1.18 -6.00
N TRP A 67 7.70 0.72 -7.17
CA TRP A 67 6.72 1.41 -8.01
C TRP A 67 5.33 1.46 -7.36
N ARG A 68 4.85 0.37 -6.77
CA ARG A 68 3.60 0.34 -5.99
C ARG A 68 3.66 1.32 -4.81
N HIS A 69 4.79 1.39 -4.10
CA HIS A 69 5.01 2.36 -3.04
C HIS A 69 5.02 3.82 -3.55
N LEU A 70 5.73 4.12 -4.64
CA LEU A 70 5.75 5.45 -5.25
C LEU A 70 4.36 5.90 -5.77
N LYS A 71 3.55 4.97 -6.30
CA LYS A 71 2.15 5.23 -6.67
C LYS A 71 1.31 5.57 -5.44
N LEU A 72 1.50 4.86 -4.31
CA LEU A 72 0.80 5.13 -3.05
C LEU A 72 1.22 6.48 -2.44
N LEU A 73 2.52 6.82 -2.45
CA LEU A 73 3.02 8.13 -2.04
C LEU A 73 2.38 9.25 -2.86
N LYS A 74 2.36 9.11 -4.19
CA LYS A 74 1.72 10.07 -5.10
C LYS A 74 0.23 10.22 -4.83
N TRP A 75 -0.49 9.12 -4.57
CA TRP A 75 -1.93 9.15 -4.30
C TRP A 75 -2.25 9.92 -3.00
N ASN A 76 -1.42 9.76 -1.97
CA ASN A 76 -1.54 10.49 -0.70
C ASN A 76 -0.83 11.87 -0.70
N GLY A 77 -0.48 12.41 -1.87
CA GLY A 77 0.06 13.78 -2.01
C GLY A 77 1.57 13.95 -1.79
N PHE A 78 2.30 12.94 -1.30
CA PHE A 78 3.74 12.96 -1.02
C PHE A 78 4.64 12.91 -2.28
N GLY A 79 4.17 13.49 -3.40
CA GLY A 79 4.88 13.51 -4.68
C GLY A 79 5.69 14.79 -4.95
N HIS A 80 5.44 15.88 -4.21
CA HIS A 80 6.01 17.21 -4.50
C HIS A 80 6.54 17.96 -3.27
N GLU A 81 6.00 17.70 -2.07
CA GLU A 81 6.44 18.34 -0.84
C GLU A 81 7.39 17.42 -0.05
N SER A 82 8.43 18.00 0.55
CA SER A 82 9.33 17.29 1.48
C SER A 82 8.71 17.12 2.87
N LYS A 83 7.42 16.75 2.93
CA LYS A 83 6.70 16.46 4.17
C LYS A 83 7.11 15.08 4.68
N GLU A 84 7.46 14.98 5.96
CA GLU A 84 7.71 13.70 6.62
C GLU A 84 6.43 12.86 6.74
N LEU A 85 6.56 11.56 6.48
CA LEU A 85 5.48 10.57 6.54
C LEU A 85 5.26 10.13 7.99
N LYS A 86 4.11 10.49 8.55
CA LYS A 86 3.71 10.09 9.91
C LYS A 86 3.16 8.66 9.93
N PRO A 87 3.03 8.02 11.10
CA PRO A 87 2.28 6.77 11.23
C PRO A 87 0.85 6.93 10.67
N GLY A 88 0.41 5.97 9.87
CA GLY A 88 -0.90 6.00 9.20
C GLY A 88 -1.09 6.99 8.04
N ASP A 89 -0.12 7.85 7.68
CA ASP A 89 -0.26 8.85 6.60
C ASP A 89 -0.52 8.25 5.18
N LEU A 90 -0.38 6.93 5.02
CA LEU A 90 -0.68 6.18 3.77
C LEU A 90 -1.85 5.20 3.92
N ALA A 91 -2.54 5.18 5.06
CA ALA A 91 -3.79 4.45 5.23
C ALA A 91 -4.94 5.22 4.58
N LEU A 92 -5.82 4.53 3.84
CA LEU A 92 -7.01 5.19 3.28
C LEU A 92 -8.00 5.50 4.40
N PHE A 93 -8.31 6.78 4.59
CA PHE A 93 -9.35 7.20 5.52
C PHE A 93 -10.71 6.61 5.10
N CYS A 94 -11.37 5.92 6.03
CA CYS A 94 -12.67 5.31 5.82
C CYS A 94 -13.78 6.25 6.34
N PRO A 95 -14.53 6.97 5.47
CA PRO A 95 -15.59 7.87 5.89
C PRO A 95 -16.89 7.15 6.27
N ALA A 96 -17.06 5.88 5.88
CA ALA A 96 -18.18 5.03 6.27
C ALA A 96 -17.96 4.35 7.64
N CYS A 97 -16.73 4.29 8.13
CA CYS A 97 -16.41 3.73 9.43
C CYS A 97 -16.84 4.70 10.54
N PRO A 98 -17.26 4.24 11.74
CA PRO A 98 -17.67 5.14 12.82
C PRO A 98 -16.46 5.89 13.40
N GLN A 99 -16.33 7.19 13.10
CA GLN A 99 -15.26 8.12 13.50
C GLN A 99 -15.78 9.13 14.54
N PRO A 100 -15.37 9.01 15.82
CA PRO A 100 -15.59 10.03 16.85
C PRO A 100 -15.22 11.45 16.38
N GLY A 101 -16.10 12.41 16.62
CA GLY A 101 -15.88 13.83 16.29
C GLY A 101 -15.97 14.18 14.80
N ILE A 102 -16.25 13.22 13.92
CA ILE A 102 -16.39 13.45 12.46
C ILE A 102 -17.76 13.01 11.96
N ASN A 103 -18.14 11.75 12.17
CA ASN A 103 -19.46 11.21 11.80
C ASN A 103 -20.17 10.47 12.97
N VAL A 104 -19.51 10.39 14.13
CA VAL A 104 -20.10 9.98 15.42
C VAL A 104 -19.89 11.10 16.43
N THR A 105 -20.97 11.73 16.88
CA THR A 105 -20.97 12.65 18.02
C THR A 105 -20.75 11.87 19.32
N LEU A 106 -19.57 11.99 19.91
CA LEU A 106 -19.36 11.63 21.31
C LEU A 106 -19.61 12.87 22.17
N LEU A 107 -20.57 12.81 23.07
CA LEU A 107 -20.79 13.85 24.06
C LEU A 107 -19.77 13.68 25.21
N THR A 108 -18.96 14.71 25.45
CA THR A 108 -18.09 14.77 26.63
C THR A 108 -18.87 15.28 27.84
N ALA A 109 -18.63 14.72 29.02
CA ALA A 109 -19.28 15.12 30.27
C ALA A 109 -18.87 16.51 30.79
N GLU A 110 -17.91 17.15 30.13
CA GLU A 110 -17.51 18.55 30.33
C GLU A 110 -17.89 19.31 29.05
N GLY A 111 -18.71 20.37 29.19
CA GLY A 111 -19.70 20.71 28.16
C GLY A 111 -19.43 21.94 27.27
N GLY A 112 -19.91 21.84 26.03
CA GLY A 112 -20.10 22.93 25.06
C GLY A 112 -19.08 22.95 23.91
N GLU A 113 -19.46 22.97 22.62
CA GLU A 113 -20.73 22.56 21.95
C GLU A 113 -20.34 21.86 20.61
N ILE A 114 -20.83 22.04 19.37
CA ILE A 114 -21.83 22.85 18.63
C ILE A 114 -22.26 21.96 17.42
N THR A 115 -23.46 22.00 16.81
CA THR A 115 -24.60 22.94 16.85
C THR A 115 -25.97 22.23 16.83
N ASN A 116 -26.97 22.82 17.49
CA ASN A 116 -28.35 23.00 16.98
C ASN A 116 -28.99 21.87 16.12
N THR A 117 -29.66 20.89 16.76
CA THR A 117 -31.10 20.53 16.60
C THR A 117 -31.42 19.09 17.02
N ALA A 118 -31.03 18.70 18.24
CA ALA A 118 -31.72 17.65 19.01
C ALA A 118 -31.34 17.79 20.50
N PRO A 119 -32.29 17.95 21.44
CA PRO A 119 -32.07 17.49 22.80
C PRO A 119 -32.11 15.95 22.85
N ASP A 120 -31.85 15.39 24.02
CA ASP A 120 -32.13 13.99 24.34
C ASP A 120 -31.38 12.92 23.53
N LEU A 121 -30.06 12.81 23.76
CA LEU A 121 -29.51 11.60 24.39
C LEU A 121 -28.03 11.77 24.81
N GLU A 122 -27.74 11.57 26.09
CA GLU A 122 -26.40 11.11 26.50
C GLU A 122 -26.18 9.73 25.88
N ALA A 123 -25.44 9.64 24.78
CA ALA A 123 -25.16 8.37 24.12
C ALA A 123 -24.31 7.48 25.06
N PRO A 124 -24.89 6.41 25.65
CA PRO A 124 -24.17 5.64 26.66
C PRO A 124 -23.05 4.81 26.01
N SER A 125 -22.01 4.49 26.76
CA SER A 125 -20.80 3.84 26.23
C SER A 125 -21.02 2.46 25.59
N TRP A 126 -22.18 1.83 25.82
CA TRP A 126 -22.59 0.58 25.14
C TRP A 126 -23.23 0.80 23.75
N LEU A 127 -23.66 2.01 23.41
CA LEU A 127 -24.35 2.32 22.14
C LEU A 127 -23.41 2.29 20.94
N TYR A 128 -22.14 2.68 21.15
CA TYR A 128 -21.11 2.72 20.11
C TYR A 128 -19.93 1.82 20.49
N SER A 129 -19.77 0.71 19.76
CA SER A 129 -18.56 -0.11 19.80
C SER A 129 -17.92 -0.16 18.40
N ARG A 130 -16.58 -0.04 18.34
CA ARG A 130 -15.81 -0.17 17.10
C ARG A 130 -15.10 -1.53 17.09
N SER A 131 -15.63 -2.49 16.34
CA SER A 131 -14.90 -3.72 16.01
C SER A 131 -13.90 -3.42 14.88
N LEU A 132 -12.61 -3.74 15.10
CA LEU A 132 -11.58 -3.70 14.06
C LEU A 132 -11.41 -5.11 13.48
N VAL A 133 -12.26 -5.46 12.52
CA VAL A 133 -12.21 -6.76 11.85
C VAL A 133 -11.21 -6.70 10.71
N MET A 134 -10.13 -7.50 10.78
CA MET A 134 -9.24 -7.74 9.63
C MET A 134 -9.85 -8.78 8.66
N ASP A 135 -11.14 -8.64 8.35
CA ASP A 135 -11.79 -9.47 7.34
C ASP A 135 -11.54 -8.88 5.96
N GLY A 136 -10.54 -9.46 5.30
CA GLY A 136 -10.55 -9.60 3.87
C GLY A 136 -10.06 -11.00 3.53
N ASN A 137 -10.39 -11.47 2.32
CA ASN A 137 -9.84 -12.71 1.74
C ASN A 137 -8.35 -12.54 1.33
N PHE A 138 -7.57 -11.86 2.17
CA PHE A 138 -6.13 -11.73 2.06
C PHE A 138 -5.50 -12.80 2.94
N LYS A 139 -4.82 -13.76 2.31
CA LYS A 139 -3.75 -14.51 2.96
C LYS A 139 -2.60 -13.55 3.28
N ALA A 140 -2.75 -12.80 4.38
CA ALA A 140 -1.69 -12.04 5.03
C ALA A 140 -0.72 -13.01 5.72
N GLU A 141 -0.12 -13.91 4.95
CA GLU A 141 0.90 -14.82 5.42
C GLU A 141 2.21 -14.02 5.57
N HIS A 142 2.43 -13.53 6.79
CA HIS A 142 3.70 -12.95 7.24
C HIS A 142 4.77 -14.04 7.25
N MET A 143 5.27 -14.38 6.06
CA MET A 143 6.43 -15.26 5.90
C MET A 143 7.63 -14.63 6.59
N HIS A 144 8.30 -15.36 7.49
CA HIS A 144 9.56 -14.91 8.07
C HIS A 144 10.58 -14.61 6.96
N ALA A 145 11.19 -13.43 7.02
CA ALA A 145 12.26 -13.06 6.12
C ALA A 145 13.45 -14.03 6.26
N ALA A 146 13.96 -14.53 5.14
CA ALA A 146 15.13 -15.42 5.15
C ALA A 146 16.37 -14.73 5.75
N ASN A 147 16.53 -13.43 5.45
CA ASN A 147 17.55 -12.55 6.02
C ASN A 147 16.87 -11.28 6.56
N PRO A 148 16.43 -11.23 7.83
CA PRO A 148 15.78 -10.03 8.39
C PRO A 148 16.66 -8.77 8.35
N LEU A 149 17.99 -8.94 8.45
CA LEU A 149 18.96 -7.84 8.39
C LEU A 149 19.09 -7.20 6.99
N ASP A 150 18.64 -7.88 5.93
CA ASP A 150 18.64 -7.36 4.55
C ASP A 150 17.27 -6.79 4.12
N GLU A 151 16.25 -6.87 4.98
CA GLU A 151 14.91 -6.38 4.65
C GLU A 151 14.78 -4.87 4.90
N VAL A 152 14.09 -4.20 3.97
CA VAL A 152 13.81 -2.75 4.03
C VAL A 152 12.30 -2.56 3.86
N ALA A 153 11.60 -2.36 4.98
CA ALA A 153 10.18 -2.11 5.00
C ALA A 153 9.87 -0.72 4.41
N LEU A 154 9.18 -0.68 3.26
CA LEU A 154 8.86 0.57 2.56
C LEU A 154 7.74 1.38 3.24
N MET A 155 6.94 0.76 4.10
CA MET A 155 5.68 1.33 4.64
C MET A 155 5.53 1.07 6.14
N ASP A 156 6.65 0.81 6.83
CA ASP A 156 6.73 0.55 8.28
C ASP A 156 5.95 1.62 9.08
N GLY A 157 4.92 1.20 9.83
CA GLY A 157 3.99 2.05 10.57
C GLY A 157 3.16 3.06 9.76
N ARG A 158 3.41 3.23 8.46
CA ARG A 158 2.85 4.31 7.61
C ARG A 158 1.53 3.94 6.95
N GLY A 159 1.24 2.65 6.81
CA GLY A 159 -0.01 2.13 6.23
C GLY A 159 -1.06 1.83 7.30
N PHE A 160 -1.92 0.83 7.03
CA PHE A 160 -2.87 0.29 8.00
C PHE A 160 -2.22 -0.53 9.12
N MET A 161 -1.01 -1.05 8.88
CA MET A 161 -0.24 -1.79 9.88
C MET A 161 0.65 -0.84 10.69
N VAL A 162 0.73 -1.12 11.98
CA VAL A 162 1.71 -0.52 12.90
C VAL A 162 3.12 -1.03 12.55
N GLY A 163 4.15 -0.29 12.96
CA GLY A 163 5.54 -0.62 12.62
C GLY A 163 6.23 -1.53 13.63
N ASP A 164 7.40 -2.05 13.29
CA ASP A 164 8.20 -2.98 14.10
C ASP A 164 8.85 -2.33 15.36
N GLY A 165 8.33 -1.17 15.79
CA GLY A 165 8.70 -0.51 17.04
C GLY A 165 8.15 -1.23 18.27
N LEU A 166 8.79 -1.01 19.42
CA LEU A 166 8.40 -1.64 20.69
C LEU A 166 6.99 -1.23 21.13
N TYR A 167 6.16 -2.26 21.33
CA TYR A 167 5.00 -2.27 22.25
C TYR A 167 5.45 -2.79 23.62
#